data_AF-A0A164A207-F1
#
_entry.id   AF-A0A164A207-F1
#
_cell.length_a   1.000
_cell.length_b   1.000
_cell.length_c   1.000
_cell.angle_alpha   90.00
_cell.angle_beta   90.00
_cell.angle_gamma   90.00
#
_symmetry.space_group_name_H-M   'P 1'
#
loop_
_entity.id
_entity.type
_entity.pdbx_description
1 polymer ?
#
loop_
_entity_poly.entity_id
_entity_poly.type
_entity_poly.pdbx_seq_one_letter_code
_entity_poly.pdbx_strand_id
1 'polypeptide(L)'
;MFDGFYKCDYRAGDVVGRSVMYCKDGRMLGGNTAFAHIGTYEEADDAIHAVIHGQRHHVGSQFRTLYGDDDGSIRVRGIHDGKNYRFTGGDAQGKGPAFESVMTRLDEEDFPDTGTVGDGGIANGLYSLHMKTLDGVEDGLTGVMLLFDGRILGGDARFYYLGAYGSAGGRWKGEIVNQEHTPAAGGSSLFAGYEVGIGFSGSCSDGCAAFEATALAGKRSLRLKAELSLLHKA
;
A
#
# COMPACT_ATOMS: atom_id res chain seq x y z
N MET A 1 20.16 -7.06 2.00
CA MET A 1 19.15 -6.75 3.03
C MET A 1 17.92 -6.19 2.35
N PHE A 2 16.89 -7.02 2.29
CA PHE A 2 15.64 -6.76 1.59
C PHE A 2 14.62 -5.98 2.43
N ASP A 3 14.87 -5.78 3.72
CA ASP A 3 14.02 -4.96 4.58
C ASP A 3 13.82 -3.55 4.03
N GLY A 4 12.58 -3.06 4.09
CA GLY A 4 12.23 -1.71 3.67
C GLY A 4 10.80 -1.56 3.15
N PHE A 5 10.52 -0.36 2.67
CA PHE A 5 9.28 0.02 2.00
C PHE A 5 9.50 -0.02 0.49
N TYR A 6 8.49 -0.46 -0.25
CA TYR A 6 8.59 -0.67 -1.69
C TYR A 6 7.30 -0.26 -2.38
N LYS A 7 7.47 0.27 -3.59
CA LYS A 7 6.44 0.21 -4.63
C LYS A 7 6.70 -0.98 -5.54
N CYS A 8 5.62 -1.59 -6.02
CA CYS A 8 5.67 -2.80 -6.82
C CYS A 8 4.86 -2.60 -8.10
N ASP A 9 5.46 -2.95 -9.23
CA ASP A 9 4.76 -3.20 -10.48
C ASP A 9 4.83 -4.70 -10.78
N TYR A 10 3.73 -5.30 -11.20
CA TYR A 10 3.70 -6.74 -11.50
C TYR A 10 2.76 -7.09 -12.64
N ARG A 11 3.01 -8.26 -13.21
CA ARG A 11 2.16 -8.86 -14.24
C ARG A 11 2.07 -10.37 -14.08
N ALA A 12 0.94 -10.92 -14.46
CA ALA A 12 0.75 -12.35 -14.73
C ALA A 12 -0.19 -12.48 -15.94
N GLY A 13 0.34 -12.95 -17.07
CA GLY A 13 -0.43 -13.00 -18.32
C GLY A 13 -0.84 -11.60 -18.78
N ASP A 14 -2.14 -11.36 -18.97
CA ASP A 14 -2.72 -10.06 -19.35
C ASP A 14 -3.09 -9.18 -18.14
N VAL A 15 -2.93 -9.69 -16.92
CA VAL A 15 -3.21 -8.95 -15.69
C VAL A 15 -1.96 -8.18 -15.30
N VAL A 16 -2.08 -6.85 -15.26
CA VAL A 16 -1.05 -5.93 -14.76
C VAL A 16 -1.59 -5.26 -13.51
N GLY A 17 -0.76 -5.13 -12.49
CA GLY A 17 -1.13 -4.50 -11.24
C GLY A 17 0.03 -3.74 -10.60
N ARG A 18 -0.35 -2.94 -9.61
CA ARG A 18 0.55 -2.15 -8.79
C ARG A 18 0.14 -2.27 -7.34
N SER A 19 1.13 -2.21 -6.45
CA SER A 19 0.92 -2.27 -5.02
C SER A 19 2.05 -1.59 -4.27
N VAL A 20 1.83 -1.40 -2.98
CA VAL A 20 2.90 -1.14 -2.02
C VAL A 20 3.23 -2.39 -1.23
N MET A 21 4.44 -2.46 -0.69
CA MET A 21 4.90 -3.56 0.14
C MET A 21 5.88 -3.07 1.21
N TYR A 22 5.76 -3.60 2.41
CA TYR A 22 6.72 -3.48 3.48
C TYR A 22 7.29 -4.85 3.83
N CYS A 23 8.60 -4.92 3.87
CA CYS A 23 9.35 -6.12 4.17
C CYS A 23 10.15 -5.88 5.46
N LYS A 24 9.97 -6.77 6.45
CA LYS A 24 10.69 -6.70 7.71
C LYS A 24 10.75 -8.06 8.38
N ASP A 25 11.93 -8.45 8.85
CA ASP A 25 12.16 -9.66 9.66
C ASP A 25 11.49 -10.92 9.06
N GLY A 26 11.66 -11.12 7.75
CA GLY A 26 11.13 -12.27 7.02
C GLY A 26 9.63 -12.20 6.68
N ARG A 27 8.96 -11.09 6.98
CA ARG A 27 7.52 -10.87 6.69
C ARG A 27 7.31 -9.80 5.63
N MET A 28 6.24 -9.95 4.85
CA MET A 28 5.81 -9.04 3.79
C MET A 28 4.36 -8.64 4.01
N LEU A 29 4.10 -7.34 4.12
CA LEU A 29 2.75 -6.76 4.25
C LEU A 29 2.56 -5.66 3.21
N GLY A 30 1.52 -5.78 2.39
CA GLY A 30 1.27 -4.82 1.32
C GLY A 30 -0.11 -4.96 0.72
N GLY A 31 -0.32 -4.35 -0.43
CA GLY A 31 -1.61 -4.43 -1.12
C GLY A 31 -1.90 -3.28 -2.05
N ASN A 32 -3.12 -3.27 -2.55
CA ASN A 32 -3.63 -2.29 -3.50
C ASN A 32 -5.12 -2.02 -3.25
N THR A 33 -5.82 -1.50 -4.27
CA THR A 33 -7.24 -1.13 -4.24
C THR A 33 -8.17 -2.18 -3.64
N ALA A 34 -7.92 -3.47 -3.90
CA ALA A 34 -8.87 -4.53 -3.54
C ALA A 34 -8.25 -5.73 -2.83
N PHE A 35 -6.93 -5.86 -2.85
CA PHE A 35 -6.24 -7.00 -2.27
C PHE A 35 -5.18 -6.55 -1.27
N ALA A 36 -5.14 -7.25 -0.14
CA ALA A 36 -3.99 -7.29 0.74
C ALA A 36 -3.04 -8.39 0.25
N HIS A 37 -1.76 -8.14 0.35
CA HIS A 37 -0.69 -9.08 0.03
C HIS A 37 0.07 -9.39 1.31
N ILE A 38 0.01 -10.64 1.75
CA ILE A 38 0.61 -11.11 3.00
C ILE A 38 1.57 -12.24 2.68
N GLY A 39 2.82 -12.11 3.10
CA GLY A 39 3.82 -13.09 2.73
C GLY A 39 4.96 -13.22 3.70
N THR A 40 5.84 -14.16 3.35
CA THR A 40 7.13 -14.39 4.02
C THR A 40 8.23 -14.41 2.99
N TYR A 41 9.45 -14.07 3.41
CA TYR A 41 10.64 -14.18 2.57
C TYR A 41 11.84 -14.71 3.36
N GLU A 42 12.75 -15.34 2.63
CA GLU A 42 14.07 -15.75 3.09
C GLU A 42 15.15 -15.22 2.12
N GLU A 43 16.26 -14.68 2.65
CA GLU A 43 17.44 -14.32 1.87
C GLU A 43 18.37 -15.54 1.80
N ALA A 44 18.62 -16.09 0.61
CA ALA A 44 19.50 -17.25 0.39
C ALA A 44 20.21 -17.15 -0.96
N ASP A 45 21.52 -17.45 -1.02
CA ASP A 45 22.32 -17.54 -2.25
C ASP A 45 22.10 -16.36 -3.22
N ASP A 46 22.23 -15.13 -2.71
CA ASP A 46 22.01 -13.85 -3.42
C ASP A 46 20.60 -13.65 -3.98
N ALA A 47 19.63 -14.44 -3.51
CA ALA A 47 18.24 -14.37 -3.92
C ALA A 47 17.29 -14.17 -2.74
N ILE A 48 16.10 -13.67 -3.06
CA ILE A 48 14.97 -13.58 -2.14
C ILE A 48 13.96 -14.65 -2.53
N HIS A 49 13.66 -15.59 -1.65
CA HIS A 49 12.61 -16.58 -1.87
C HIS A 49 11.38 -16.16 -1.09
N ALA A 50 10.25 -15.91 -1.77
CA ALA A 50 9.04 -15.44 -1.11
C ALA A 50 7.80 -16.23 -1.48
N VAL A 51 6.89 -16.33 -0.51
CA VAL A 51 5.53 -16.85 -0.68
C VAL A 51 4.57 -15.74 -0.28
N ILE A 52 3.67 -15.35 -1.19
CA ILE A 52 2.74 -14.24 -1.00
C ILE A 52 1.32 -14.72 -1.25
N HIS A 53 0.44 -14.42 -0.30
CA HIS A 53 -0.99 -14.69 -0.33
C HIS A 53 -1.73 -13.39 -0.66
N GLY A 54 -2.59 -13.43 -1.67
CA GLY A 54 -3.60 -12.40 -1.88
C GLY A 54 -4.78 -12.64 -0.95
N GLN A 55 -5.34 -11.58 -0.38
CA GLN A 55 -6.61 -11.63 0.36
C GLN A 55 -7.47 -10.47 -0.12
N ARG A 56 -8.66 -10.77 -0.63
CA ARG A 56 -9.59 -9.71 -1.05
C ARG A 56 -10.15 -8.96 0.16
N HIS A 57 -10.04 -7.63 0.16
CA HIS A 57 -10.66 -6.74 1.16
C HIS A 57 -11.77 -5.86 0.56
N HIS A 58 -11.82 -5.72 -0.76
CA HIS A 58 -12.87 -4.97 -1.44
C HIS A 58 -13.42 -5.74 -2.66
N VAL A 59 -14.75 -5.79 -2.76
CA VAL A 59 -15.48 -6.51 -3.82
C VAL A 59 -15.86 -5.56 -4.94
N GLY A 60 -15.56 -5.96 -6.17
CA GLY A 60 -15.95 -5.26 -7.39
C GLY A 60 -15.54 -6.09 -8.60
N SER A 61 -16.43 -6.20 -9.60
CA SER A 61 -16.20 -7.00 -10.80
C SER A 61 -15.04 -6.49 -11.66
N GLN A 62 -14.65 -5.23 -11.48
CA GLN A 62 -13.49 -4.61 -12.10
C GLN A 62 -12.15 -5.10 -11.52
N PHE A 63 -12.15 -5.66 -10.30
CA PHE A 63 -10.93 -6.07 -9.60
C PHE A 63 -10.61 -7.54 -9.88
N ARG A 64 -9.86 -7.77 -10.96
CA ARG A 64 -9.40 -9.10 -11.39
C ARG A 64 -8.34 -9.66 -10.43
N THR A 65 -8.44 -10.95 -10.16
CA THR A 65 -7.39 -11.73 -9.49
C THR A 65 -6.27 -12.10 -10.47
N LEU A 66 -5.09 -12.44 -9.96
CA LEU A 66 -3.97 -12.87 -10.81
C LEU A 66 -4.21 -14.25 -11.44
N TYR A 67 -4.86 -15.16 -10.70
CA TYR A 67 -4.96 -16.58 -11.06
C TYR A 67 -6.40 -17.14 -10.94
N GLY A 68 -7.41 -16.28 -10.94
CA GLY A 68 -8.82 -16.71 -10.87
C GLY A 68 -9.38 -16.84 -9.45
N ASP A 69 -8.53 -17.03 -8.44
CA ASP A 69 -8.93 -17.18 -7.04
C ASP A 69 -8.65 -15.92 -6.21
N ASP A 70 -9.60 -15.55 -5.34
CA ASP A 70 -9.50 -14.37 -4.48
C ASP A 70 -8.46 -14.50 -3.36
N ASP A 71 -8.19 -15.74 -2.93
CA ASP A 71 -7.27 -16.09 -1.85
C ASP A 71 -6.10 -16.97 -2.35
N GLY A 72 -5.60 -16.66 -3.54
CA GLY A 72 -4.49 -17.37 -4.18
C GLY A 72 -3.13 -17.09 -3.52
N SER A 73 -2.16 -17.99 -3.76
CA SER A 73 -0.77 -17.80 -3.36
C SER A 73 0.20 -17.92 -4.54
N ILE A 74 1.25 -17.12 -4.50
CA ILE A 74 2.36 -17.16 -5.46
C ILE A 74 3.65 -17.54 -4.75
N ARG A 75 4.53 -18.24 -5.48
CA ARG A 75 5.91 -18.48 -5.07
C ARG A 75 6.83 -17.78 -6.06
N VAL A 76 7.75 -16.97 -5.53
CA VAL A 76 8.61 -16.11 -6.35
C VAL A 76 10.04 -16.15 -5.87
N ARG A 77 10.96 -15.96 -6.82
CA ARG A 77 12.39 -15.75 -6.58
C ARG A 77 12.78 -14.36 -7.06
N GLY A 78 13.34 -13.56 -6.15
CA GLY A 78 13.81 -12.21 -6.36
C GLY A 78 15.31 -12.14 -6.54
N ILE A 79 15.77 -11.30 -7.46
CA ILE A 79 17.19 -10.94 -7.64
C ILE A 79 17.32 -9.43 -7.60
N HIS A 80 18.31 -8.94 -6.86
CA HIS A 80 18.66 -7.53 -6.86
C HIS A 80 19.53 -7.21 -8.09
N ASP A 81 19.06 -6.31 -8.96
CA ASP A 81 19.77 -5.94 -10.20
C ASP A 81 20.72 -4.73 -10.03
N GLY A 82 21.00 -4.34 -8.79
CA GLY A 82 21.78 -3.15 -8.45
C GLY A 82 20.92 -1.90 -8.21
N LYS A 83 19.64 -1.92 -8.59
CA LYS A 83 18.69 -0.82 -8.33
C LYS A 83 17.35 -1.31 -7.76
N ASN A 84 16.81 -2.39 -8.31
CA ASN A 84 15.51 -2.93 -7.98
C ASN A 84 15.63 -4.41 -7.64
N TYR A 85 14.61 -4.93 -6.96
CA TYR A 85 14.41 -6.37 -6.85
C TYR A 85 13.47 -6.83 -7.96
N ARG A 86 13.94 -7.77 -8.79
CA ARG A 86 13.14 -8.39 -9.84
C ARG A 86 12.72 -9.79 -9.41
N PHE A 87 11.41 -10.00 -9.32
CA PHE A 87 10.83 -11.26 -8.93
C PHE A 87 10.26 -11.99 -10.15
N THR A 88 10.51 -13.30 -10.23
CA THR A 88 9.86 -14.20 -11.17
C THR A 88 9.28 -15.39 -10.43
N GLY A 89 8.18 -15.96 -10.95
CA GLY A 89 7.55 -17.12 -10.33
C GLY A 89 6.17 -17.41 -10.91
N GLY A 90 5.25 -17.85 -10.08
CA GLY A 90 3.89 -18.13 -10.50
C GLY A 90 3.00 -18.60 -9.36
N ASP A 91 1.80 -19.07 -9.71
CA ASP A 91 0.90 -19.69 -8.76
C ASP A 91 1.54 -20.92 -8.11
N ALA A 92 1.08 -21.24 -6.90
CA ALA A 92 1.57 -22.37 -6.14
C ALA A 92 1.49 -23.73 -6.86
N GLN A 93 0.61 -23.89 -7.86
CA GLN A 93 0.45 -25.12 -8.64
C GLN A 93 1.25 -25.10 -9.97
N GLY A 94 1.82 -23.95 -10.35
CA GLY A 94 2.56 -23.75 -11.60
C GLY A 94 1.72 -23.93 -12.87
N LYS A 95 0.41 -23.72 -12.81
CA LYS A 95 -0.52 -23.93 -13.93
C LYS A 95 -0.93 -22.65 -14.64
N GLY A 96 -0.79 -21.52 -13.97
CA GLY A 96 -1.12 -20.20 -14.47
C GLY A 96 0.03 -19.57 -15.26
N PRO A 97 -0.20 -18.37 -15.81
CA PRO A 97 0.84 -17.61 -16.47
C PRO A 97 1.99 -17.25 -15.50
N ALA A 98 3.19 -17.10 -16.06
CA ALA A 98 4.35 -16.66 -15.29
C ALA A 98 4.09 -15.29 -14.64
N PHE A 99 4.49 -15.17 -13.37
CA PHE A 99 4.49 -13.92 -12.62
C PHE A 99 5.84 -13.23 -12.78
N GLU A 100 5.79 -11.92 -13.02
CA GLU A 100 6.96 -11.05 -13.01
C GLU A 100 6.65 -9.79 -12.20
N SER A 101 7.60 -9.34 -11.39
CA SER A 101 7.47 -8.08 -10.65
C SER A 101 8.80 -7.33 -10.55
N VAL A 102 8.69 -6.01 -10.50
CA VAL A 102 9.78 -5.10 -10.11
C VAL A 102 9.36 -4.40 -8.82
N MET A 103 10.17 -4.57 -7.77
CA MET A 103 10.05 -3.83 -6.52
C MET A 103 11.14 -2.76 -6.48
N THR A 104 10.71 -1.51 -6.40
CA THR A 104 11.58 -0.34 -6.23
C THR A 104 11.51 0.10 -4.78
N ARG A 105 12.67 0.18 -4.11
CA ARG A 105 12.77 0.63 -2.73
C ARG A 105 12.35 2.11 -2.63
N LEU A 106 11.67 2.43 -1.54
CA LEU A 106 11.39 3.80 -1.11
C LEU A 106 12.37 4.11 0.03
N ASP A 107 13.13 5.19 -0.14
CA ASP A 107 14.21 5.56 0.76
C ASP A 107 13.68 6.41 1.92
N GLU A 108 14.47 6.54 2.99
CA GLU A 108 14.02 7.30 4.17
C GLU A 108 13.72 8.76 3.84
N GLU A 109 14.45 9.34 2.90
CA GLU A 109 14.27 10.73 2.42
C GLU A 109 12.92 10.94 1.72
N ASP A 110 12.26 9.87 1.27
CA ASP A 110 10.93 9.96 0.66
C ASP A 110 9.81 10.14 1.70
N PHE A 111 10.08 9.86 2.98
CA PHE A 111 9.09 9.95 4.06
C PHE A 111 9.21 11.26 4.84
N PRO A 112 8.07 11.84 5.29
CA PRO A 112 8.11 12.90 6.30
C PRO A 112 8.72 12.40 7.61
N ASP A 113 9.09 13.35 8.47
CA ASP A 113 9.62 13.05 9.80
C ASP A 113 8.67 12.13 10.57
N THR A 114 9.24 11.06 11.11
CA THR A 114 8.46 10.00 11.76
C THR A 114 7.74 10.53 13.00
N GLY A 115 6.42 10.29 13.08
CA GLY A 115 5.64 10.72 14.23
C GLY A 115 5.79 9.77 15.43
N THR A 116 5.34 10.22 16.60
CA THR A 116 5.43 9.43 17.83
C THR A 116 4.17 8.61 18.07
N VAL A 117 4.34 7.32 18.36
CA VAL A 117 3.26 6.42 18.80
C VAL A 117 3.42 6.16 20.30
N GLY A 118 2.39 6.47 21.07
CA GLY A 118 2.32 6.26 22.51
C GLY A 118 1.15 5.40 22.94
N ASP A 119 0.94 5.26 24.25
CA ASP A 119 -0.11 4.42 24.83
C ASP A 119 -1.51 4.75 24.27
N GLY A 120 -2.27 3.70 23.95
CA GLY A 120 -3.57 3.82 23.29
C GLY A 120 -3.48 4.36 21.86
N GLY A 121 -2.30 4.31 21.25
CA GLY A 121 -2.10 4.61 19.83
C GLY A 121 -2.58 3.48 18.93
N ILE A 122 -2.69 3.78 17.64
CA ILE A 122 -3.03 2.81 16.60
C ILE A 122 -1.96 1.72 16.48
N ALA A 123 -2.38 0.48 16.24
CA ALA A 123 -1.46 -0.65 16.14
C ALA A 123 -0.67 -0.64 14.81
N ASN A 124 0.56 -1.13 14.85
CA ASN A 124 1.32 -1.40 13.62
C ASN A 124 0.64 -2.53 12.82
N GLY A 125 0.49 -2.33 11.52
CA GLY A 125 -0.15 -3.32 10.66
C GLY A 125 -0.61 -2.77 9.31
N LEU A 126 -1.18 -3.67 8.53
CA LEU A 126 -1.83 -3.41 7.26
C LEU A 126 -3.33 -3.24 7.47
N TYR A 127 -3.86 -2.11 7.02
CA TYR A 127 -5.27 -1.76 7.12
C TYR A 127 -5.90 -1.66 5.73
N SER A 128 -7.17 -2.05 5.58
CA SER A 128 -7.97 -1.60 4.45
C SER A 128 -8.30 -0.12 4.63
N LEU A 129 -8.34 0.62 3.54
CA LEU A 129 -8.74 2.02 3.49
C LEU A 129 -10.01 2.16 2.67
N HIS A 130 -11.02 2.78 3.27
CA HIS A 130 -12.22 3.25 2.57
C HIS A 130 -12.37 4.75 2.78
N MET A 131 -12.41 5.51 1.70
CA MET A 131 -12.48 6.97 1.74
C MET A 131 -13.62 7.48 0.88
N LYS A 132 -14.28 8.55 1.34
CA LYS A 132 -15.37 9.23 0.64
C LYS A 132 -15.09 10.72 0.59
N THR A 133 -15.42 11.36 -0.53
CA THR A 133 -15.43 12.82 -0.62
C THR A 133 -16.69 13.36 0.04
N LEU A 134 -16.56 14.45 0.80
CA LEU A 134 -17.70 15.10 1.45
C LEU A 134 -18.33 16.21 0.59
N ASP A 135 -17.73 16.51 -0.56
CA ASP A 135 -18.11 17.62 -1.44
C ASP A 135 -18.92 17.16 -2.67
N GLY A 136 -19.56 15.97 -2.61
CA GLY A 136 -20.58 15.53 -3.56
C GLY A 136 -20.11 14.68 -4.74
N VAL A 137 -18.88 14.16 -4.72
CA VAL A 137 -18.40 13.18 -5.72
C VAL A 137 -18.59 11.77 -5.15
N GLU A 138 -19.58 11.05 -5.68
CA GLU A 138 -19.79 9.62 -5.41
C GLU A 138 -18.74 8.79 -6.15
N ASP A 139 -17.52 8.75 -5.63
CA ASP A 139 -16.62 7.64 -5.88
C ASP A 139 -15.87 7.35 -4.58
N GLY A 140 -16.14 6.18 -4.02
CA GLY A 140 -15.41 5.69 -2.86
C GLY A 140 -14.01 5.29 -3.30
N LEU A 141 -12.98 5.93 -2.72
CA LEU A 141 -11.59 5.52 -2.93
C LEU A 141 -11.27 4.38 -1.97
N THR A 142 -10.69 3.31 -2.52
CA THR A 142 -10.31 2.11 -1.75
C THR A 142 -8.85 1.77 -1.96
N GLY A 143 -8.22 1.19 -0.94
CA GLY A 143 -6.80 0.86 -0.96
C GLY A 143 -6.35 0.19 0.33
N VAL A 144 -5.05 0.21 0.57
CA VAL A 144 -4.46 -0.24 1.82
C VAL A 144 -3.59 0.83 2.44
N MET A 145 -3.54 0.88 3.77
CA MET A 145 -2.64 1.73 4.53
C MET A 145 -1.87 0.87 5.52
N LEU A 146 -0.55 0.81 5.34
CA LEU A 146 0.37 0.25 6.30
C LEU A 146 0.82 1.33 7.27
N LEU A 147 0.67 1.04 8.55
CA LEU A 147 1.12 1.87 9.65
C LEU A 147 2.23 1.14 10.39
N PHE A 148 3.39 1.76 10.52
CA PHE A 148 4.51 1.17 11.23
C PHE A 148 5.35 2.26 11.91
N ASP A 149 5.36 2.26 13.24
CA ASP A 149 6.17 3.15 14.08
C ASP A 149 6.11 4.62 13.65
N GLY A 150 4.89 5.14 13.47
CA GLY A 150 4.68 6.54 13.09
C GLY A 150 4.90 6.87 11.61
N ARG A 151 5.17 5.88 10.75
CA ARG A 151 5.22 6.02 9.29
C ARG A 151 3.99 5.44 8.61
N ILE A 152 3.61 6.06 7.49
CA ILE A 152 2.53 5.62 6.61
C ILE A 152 3.13 5.25 5.27
N LEU A 153 2.84 4.03 4.81
CA LEU A 153 2.88 3.67 3.41
C LEU A 153 1.51 3.15 3.02
N GLY A 154 0.89 3.68 2.00
CA GLY A 154 -0.27 3.01 1.44
C GLY A 154 -0.36 3.19 -0.05
N GLY A 155 -1.37 2.56 -0.63
CA GLY A 155 -1.54 2.63 -2.06
C GLY A 155 -2.82 2.00 -2.54
N ASP A 156 -3.08 2.27 -3.81
CA ASP A 156 -4.10 1.67 -4.63
C ASP A 156 -3.44 1.24 -5.97
N ALA A 157 -4.21 0.78 -6.94
CA ALA A 157 -3.68 0.32 -8.22
C ALA A 157 -3.05 1.44 -9.09
N ARG A 158 -3.21 2.71 -8.72
CA ARG A 158 -2.76 3.89 -9.46
C ARG A 158 -1.75 4.71 -8.67
N PHE A 159 -2.01 4.92 -7.39
CA PHE A 159 -1.24 5.81 -6.52
C PHE A 159 -0.63 5.07 -5.33
N TYR A 160 0.50 5.57 -4.85
CA TYR A 160 0.99 5.27 -3.51
C TYR A 160 1.06 6.57 -2.71
N TYR A 161 0.97 6.44 -1.40
CA TYR A 161 1.04 7.55 -0.48
C TYR A 161 2.05 7.26 0.62
N LEU A 162 2.85 8.27 0.90
CA LEU A 162 3.85 8.29 1.96
C LEU A 162 3.38 9.26 3.02
N GLY A 163 3.69 9.01 4.27
CA GLY A 163 3.27 9.92 5.32
C GLY A 163 3.88 9.60 6.66
N ALA A 164 3.52 10.42 7.62
CA ALA A 164 3.84 10.22 9.02
C ALA A 164 2.62 10.49 9.88
N TYR A 165 2.55 9.80 11.02
CA TYR A 165 1.47 9.97 11.97
C TYR A 165 1.99 9.95 13.41
N GLY A 166 1.38 10.77 14.24
CA GLY A 166 1.44 10.61 15.69
C GLY A 166 0.14 10.00 16.20
N SER A 167 0.23 9.11 17.19
CA SER A 167 -0.95 8.49 17.78
C SER A 167 -0.78 8.18 19.26
N ALA A 168 -1.77 8.58 20.08
CA ALA A 168 -1.84 8.28 21.51
C ALA A 168 -3.25 8.57 22.04
N GLY A 169 -3.65 7.85 23.10
CA GLY A 169 -4.90 8.09 23.83
C GLY A 169 -6.15 8.02 22.95
N GLY A 170 -6.21 7.05 22.03
CA GLY A 170 -7.32 6.85 21.10
C GLY A 170 -7.44 7.89 19.99
N ARG A 171 -6.41 8.73 19.81
CA ARG A 171 -6.36 9.78 18.79
C ARG A 171 -5.14 9.62 17.92
N TRP A 172 -5.25 10.12 16.69
CA TRP A 172 -4.15 10.17 15.76
C TRP A 172 -4.31 11.34 14.79
N LYS A 173 -3.19 11.80 14.26
CA LYS A 173 -3.10 12.86 13.26
C LYS A 173 -1.83 12.67 12.48
N GLY A 174 -1.79 13.25 11.29
CA GLY A 174 -0.62 13.13 10.45
C GLY A 174 -0.78 13.86 9.15
N GLU A 175 0.17 13.59 8.28
CA GLU A 175 0.20 14.09 6.92
C GLU A 175 0.53 12.97 5.96
N ILE A 176 -0.05 13.07 4.77
CA ILE A 176 0.13 12.13 3.68
C ILE A 176 0.46 12.93 2.43
N VAL A 177 1.42 12.43 1.67
CA VAL A 177 1.78 12.91 0.34
C VAL A 177 1.39 11.84 -0.65
N ASN A 178 0.60 12.22 -1.66
CA ASN A 178 0.16 11.31 -2.72
C ASN A 178 1.09 11.38 -3.95
N GLN A 179 1.52 10.22 -4.46
CA GLN A 179 2.37 10.07 -5.64
C GLN A 179 1.86 8.98 -6.59
N GLU A 180 2.18 9.08 -7.88
CA GLU A 180 1.87 8.05 -8.87
C GLU A 180 2.93 6.95 -8.87
N HIS A 181 2.52 5.67 -8.90
CA HIS A 181 3.47 4.55 -9.04
C HIS A 181 4.41 4.71 -10.25
N THR A 182 3.85 5.15 -11.36
CA THR A 182 4.55 5.58 -12.57
C THR A 182 3.88 6.86 -13.07
N PRO A 183 4.59 7.99 -13.20
CA PRO A 183 4.00 9.21 -13.76
C PRO A 183 3.36 8.94 -15.13
N ALA A 184 2.10 9.30 -15.31
CA ALA A 184 1.45 9.18 -16.61
C ALA A 184 2.18 10.04 -17.67
N ALA A 185 2.60 9.42 -18.78
CA ALA A 185 3.10 10.16 -19.94
C ALA A 185 1.92 10.88 -20.63
N GLY A 186 1.68 12.14 -20.25
CA GLY A 186 0.63 12.99 -20.82
C GLY A 186 -0.57 13.14 -19.88
N GLY A 187 -0.68 14.33 -19.28
CA GLY A 187 -1.55 14.63 -18.16
C GLY A 187 -3.05 14.41 -18.38
N SER A 188 -3.66 13.66 -17.45
CA SER A 188 -5.01 13.91 -16.91
C SER A 188 -5.22 13.00 -15.68
N SER A 189 -4.43 13.25 -14.64
CA SER A 189 -4.70 12.71 -13.31
C SER A 189 -5.61 13.70 -12.56
N LEU A 190 -6.51 13.24 -11.69
CA LEU A 190 -7.33 14.11 -10.83
C LEU A 190 -6.46 15.09 -10.01
N PHE A 191 -5.19 14.74 -9.81
CA PHE A 191 -4.17 15.55 -9.13
C PHE A 191 -3.08 16.10 -10.08
N ALA A 192 -3.24 15.95 -11.40
CA ALA A 192 -2.44 16.56 -12.47
C ALA A 192 -0.90 16.49 -12.30
N GLY A 193 -0.37 15.42 -11.70
CA GLY A 193 1.07 15.29 -11.45
C GLY A 193 1.62 16.19 -10.34
N TYR A 194 0.75 16.79 -9.52
CA TYR A 194 1.13 17.55 -8.34
C TYR A 194 1.21 16.64 -7.11
N GLU A 195 2.28 16.82 -6.35
CA GLU A 195 2.39 16.35 -4.97
C GLU A 195 1.28 17.01 -4.14
N VAL A 196 0.31 16.21 -3.68
CA VAL A 196 -0.80 16.71 -2.86
C VAL A 196 -0.54 16.31 -1.42
N GLY A 197 -0.24 17.31 -0.60
CA GLY A 197 -0.23 17.19 0.85
C GLY A 197 -1.66 17.08 1.39
N ILE A 198 -1.87 16.07 2.23
CA ILE A 198 -3.15 15.76 2.88
C ILE A 198 -2.90 15.72 4.38
N GLY A 199 -3.34 16.77 5.07
CA GLY A 199 -3.37 16.78 6.53
C GLY A 199 -4.63 16.08 7.05
N PHE A 200 -4.48 15.25 8.09
CA PHE A 200 -5.60 14.54 8.69
C PHE A 200 -5.56 14.51 10.22
N SER A 201 -6.74 14.29 10.81
CA SER A 201 -6.86 13.96 12.24
C SER A 201 -8.09 13.10 12.49
N GLY A 202 -8.06 12.32 13.56
CA GLY A 202 -9.15 11.42 13.88
C GLY A 202 -8.96 10.60 15.14
N SER A 203 -9.73 9.52 15.22
CA SER A 203 -9.73 8.56 16.32
C SER A 203 -9.21 7.20 15.87
N CYS A 204 -8.61 6.47 16.81
CA CYS A 204 -8.08 5.14 16.58
C CYS A 204 -8.35 4.21 17.76
N SER A 205 -8.29 2.91 17.46
CA SER A 205 -8.31 1.81 18.42
C SER A 205 -7.42 0.68 17.88
N ASP A 206 -7.30 -0.42 18.63
CA ASP A 206 -6.44 -1.55 18.29
C ASP A 206 -6.73 -2.22 16.93
N GLY A 207 -7.93 -2.04 16.37
CA GLY A 207 -8.37 -2.73 15.15
C GLY A 207 -8.98 -1.82 14.08
N CYS A 208 -9.17 -0.54 14.35
CA CYS A 208 -9.75 0.39 13.39
C CYS A 208 -9.36 1.83 13.66
N ALA A 209 -9.53 2.67 12.64
CA ALA A 209 -9.35 4.11 12.76
C ALA A 209 -10.36 4.83 11.87
N ALA A 210 -10.67 6.07 12.22
CA ALA A 210 -11.41 6.97 11.36
C ALA A 210 -10.72 8.33 11.36
N PHE A 211 -10.74 9.02 10.21
CA PHE A 211 -10.16 10.34 10.10
C PHE A 211 -10.90 11.22 9.11
N GLU A 212 -10.82 12.52 9.36
CA GLU A 212 -11.15 13.55 8.38
C GLU A 212 -9.84 14.15 7.86
N ALA A 213 -9.83 14.44 6.56
CA ALA A 213 -8.66 14.93 5.87
C ALA A 213 -9.01 16.08 4.93
N THR A 214 -8.04 16.96 4.73
CA THR A 214 -8.11 18.06 3.76
C THR A 214 -7.00 17.90 2.74
N ALA A 215 -7.37 17.72 1.47
CA ALA A 215 -6.43 17.62 0.35
C ALA A 215 -6.41 18.93 -0.44
N LEU A 216 -5.22 19.49 -0.68
CA LEU A 216 -5.04 20.71 -1.46
C LEU A 216 -4.66 20.37 -2.90
N ALA A 217 -5.67 20.32 -3.79
CA ALA A 217 -5.48 20.06 -5.22
C ALA A 217 -5.48 21.39 -5.99
N GLY A 218 -4.29 21.99 -6.16
CA GLY A 218 -4.14 23.29 -6.80
C GLY A 218 -4.85 24.40 -6.01
N LYS A 219 -5.91 25.00 -6.59
CA LYS A 219 -6.73 26.04 -5.93
C LYS A 219 -7.96 25.48 -5.21
N ARG A 220 -8.17 24.17 -5.22
CA ARG A 220 -9.35 23.53 -4.62
C ARG A 220 -8.94 22.78 -3.34
N SER A 221 -9.74 22.97 -2.30
CA SER A 221 -9.69 22.15 -1.09
C SER A 221 -10.75 21.07 -1.20
N LEU A 222 -10.37 19.82 -0.97
CA LEU A 222 -11.28 18.67 -0.93
C LEU A 222 -11.34 18.13 0.49
N ARG A 223 -12.56 17.96 1.01
CA ARG A 223 -12.77 17.31 2.30
C ARG A 223 -13.05 15.83 2.12
N LEU A 224 -12.33 15.04 2.89
CA LEU A 224 -12.34 13.58 2.81
C LEU A 224 -12.68 13.03 4.19
N LYS A 225 -13.46 11.94 4.21
CA LYS A 225 -13.65 11.10 5.38
C LYS A 225 -13.17 9.70 5.05
N ALA A 226 -12.42 9.10 5.96
CA ALA A 226 -11.88 7.77 5.76
C ALA A 226 -12.04 6.89 7.00
N GLU A 227 -12.15 5.60 6.73
CA GLU A 227 -12.24 4.52 7.71
C GLU A 227 -11.17 3.48 7.39
N LEU A 228 -10.48 3.03 8.44
CA LEU A 228 -9.47 1.99 8.40
C LEU A 228 -9.94 0.77 9.19
N SER A 229 -9.77 -0.42 8.63
CA SER A 229 -9.96 -1.70 9.35
C SER A 229 -8.69 -2.53 9.29
N LEU A 230 -8.22 -3.01 10.43
CA LEU A 230 -7.01 -3.82 10.51
C LEU A 230 -7.23 -5.15 9.79
N LEU A 231 -6.35 -5.45 8.84
CA LEU A 231 -6.33 -6.73 8.13
C LEU A 231 -5.31 -7.67 8.76
N HIS A 232 -4.08 -7.18 8.98
CA HIS A 232 -2.97 -7.96 9.54
C HIS A 232 -2.08 -7.10 10.43
N LYS A 233 -1.71 -7.61 11.61
CA LYS A 233 -0.72 -6.96 12.48
C LYS A 233 0.69 -7.19 11.96
N ALA A 234 1.56 -6.19 12.14
CA ALA A 234 2.99 -6.31 11.87
C ALA A 234 3.70 -7.17 12.92
#